data_AF-A0A0T6AAC9-F1
#
_entry.id   AF-A0A0T6AAC9-F1
#
_cell.length_a   1.000
_cell.length_b   1.000
_cell.length_c   1.000
_cell.angle_alpha   90.00
_cell.angle_beta   90.00
_cell.angle_gamma   90.00
#
_symmetry.space_group_name_H-M   'P 1'
#
loop_
_entity.id
_entity.type
_entity.pdbx_description
1 polymer ?
#
loop_
_entity_poly.entity_id
_entity_poly.type
_entity_poly.pdbx_seq_one_letter_code
_entity_poly.pdbx_strand_id
1 'polypeptide(L)'
;MLTLIGGLLTPVLLAQERPDERALLGYLLVLDLLVLSIAFFKSWPALNRLAWAGSAILFLPILLDYPAAPHPPTRLVLLSALFLLFLAVPLVREWTERRRWVEIDLALVVANAAGYFWAVYVTLERWWPAAEAPYALALAVLYAILAAVYGERVADDDPTGDIHLGVAIVFLTLAIPLGLDGPWITLAWAAQGAVLLMVGPRVTTPVAVWGGLAALLLATFRVLAVDPYWHPALVPLWNLSFLVHLLVVVALAWAGVAAGALGPRHLWLLTPKGFQGFLWVLGSVVLGVLFWREPTGLWPARLLIAELLALGALAWLSRGLAFFVATPLLAAVLLSRVLIYDDHLARAAAASLVNGPLVTRIAACAALAVVAGWLRRAAPTGEAAKVGQALSAAAGAVLLYVLSLGWVRYEDVGADAARAARRWDLAREIEWRAQVGLSVLWTLYAAAAMAWGFIRSAPVVRYAALGLFGLTIVKVFVVDLSTISTLYRIVSFLILGLVLLGVSFVYQKVRTARA
;
A
#
# COMPACT_ATOMS: atom_id res chain seq x y z
N MET A 1 -28.51 12.61 -40.90
CA MET A 1 -27.10 12.15 -40.81
C MET A 1 -26.28 12.65 -41.98
N LEU A 2 -26.62 12.33 -43.24
CA LEU A 2 -25.89 12.86 -44.42
C LEU A 2 -25.75 14.39 -44.44
N THR A 3 -26.82 15.11 -44.06
CA THR A 3 -26.80 16.57 -43.91
C THR A 3 -25.82 17.07 -42.84
N LEU A 4 -25.75 16.38 -41.70
CA LEU A 4 -24.81 16.69 -40.62
C LEU A 4 -23.36 16.42 -41.05
N ILE A 5 -23.10 15.31 -41.74
CA ILE A 5 -21.78 15.00 -42.31
C ILE A 5 -21.36 16.10 -43.30
N GLY A 6 -22.26 16.52 -44.18
CA GLY A 6 -22.00 17.64 -45.10
C GLY A 6 -21.69 18.95 -44.37
N GLY A 7 -22.43 19.26 -43.30
CA GLY A 7 -22.15 20.40 -42.43
C GLY A 7 -20.75 20.31 -41.80
N LEU A 8 -20.44 19.20 -41.12
CA LEU A 8 -19.14 18.97 -40.48
C LEU A 8 -17.96 19.00 -41.47
N LEU A 9 -18.16 18.60 -42.73
CA LEU A 9 -17.12 18.68 -43.77
C LEU A 9 -16.93 20.10 -44.32
N THR A 10 -17.91 21.01 -44.16
CA THR A 10 -17.87 22.34 -44.77
C THR A 10 -16.65 23.17 -44.33
N PRO A 11 -16.29 23.25 -43.03
CA PRO A 11 -15.09 23.97 -42.60
C PRO A 11 -13.78 23.37 -43.14
N VAL A 12 -13.73 22.06 -43.34
CA VAL A 12 -12.56 21.36 -43.88
C VAL A 12 -12.38 21.69 -45.37
N LEU A 13 -13.49 21.71 -46.13
CA LEU A 13 -13.48 22.06 -47.55
C LEU A 13 -13.18 23.53 -47.81
N LEU A 14 -13.54 24.41 -46.86
CA LEU A 14 -13.31 25.85 -46.92
C LEU A 14 -12.09 26.30 -46.10
N ALA A 15 -11.25 25.36 -45.67
CA ALA A 15 -10.13 25.63 -44.78
C ALA A 15 -9.16 26.66 -45.39
N GLN A 16 -8.87 27.71 -44.62
CA GLN A 16 -7.86 28.72 -44.94
C GLN A 16 -6.52 28.36 -44.26
N GLU A 17 -5.42 28.94 -44.74
CA GLU A 17 -4.07 28.71 -44.18
C GLU A 17 -3.94 29.05 -42.68
N ARG A 18 -4.82 29.91 -42.15
CA ARG A 18 -4.96 30.16 -40.70
C ARG A 18 -6.43 30.02 -40.29
N PRO A 19 -6.81 28.95 -39.59
CA PRO A 19 -8.19 28.79 -39.13
C PRO A 19 -8.54 29.80 -38.02
N ASP A 20 -9.56 30.65 -38.24
CA ASP A 20 -10.16 31.46 -37.17
C ASP A 20 -11.01 30.55 -36.27
N GLU A 21 -10.48 30.24 -35.10
CA GLU A 21 -11.13 29.38 -34.11
C GLU A 21 -12.52 29.85 -33.69
N ARG A 22 -12.77 31.16 -33.68
CA ARG A 22 -14.06 31.72 -33.25
C ARG A 22 -15.12 31.46 -34.31
N ALA A 23 -14.73 31.58 -35.57
CA ALA A 23 -15.60 31.27 -36.70
C ALA A 23 -15.94 29.77 -36.71
N LEU A 24 -14.97 28.90 -36.49
CA LEU A 24 -15.21 27.45 -36.40
C LEU A 24 -16.12 27.10 -35.23
N LEU A 25 -15.80 27.55 -34.01
CA LEU A 25 -16.61 27.25 -32.82
C LEU A 25 -18.02 27.85 -32.92
N GLY A 26 -18.16 29.06 -33.46
CA GLY A 26 -19.46 29.67 -33.73
C GLY A 26 -20.27 28.90 -34.77
N TYR A 27 -19.61 28.44 -35.84
CA TYR A 27 -20.22 27.58 -36.84
C TYR A 27 -20.73 26.26 -36.24
N LEU A 28 -19.87 25.58 -35.46
CA LEU A 28 -20.24 24.33 -34.77
C LEU A 28 -21.40 24.55 -33.81
N LEU A 29 -21.41 25.66 -33.05
CA LEU A 29 -22.50 25.97 -32.14
C LEU A 29 -23.84 26.12 -32.87
N VAL A 30 -23.86 26.79 -34.02
CA VAL A 30 -25.08 26.92 -34.84
C VAL A 30 -25.49 25.55 -35.39
N LEU A 31 -24.55 24.78 -35.93
CA LEU A 31 -24.83 23.45 -36.47
C LEU A 31 -25.39 22.51 -35.40
N ASP A 32 -24.78 22.50 -34.22
CA ASP A 32 -25.18 21.66 -33.09
C ASP A 32 -26.50 22.14 -32.48
N LEU A 33 -26.82 23.45 -32.54
CA LEU A 33 -28.14 23.97 -32.16
C LEU A 33 -29.24 23.48 -33.10
N LEU A 34 -28.96 23.35 -34.40
CA LEU A 34 -29.88 22.71 -35.34
C LEU A 34 -30.08 21.22 -35.00
N VAL A 35 -29.00 20.51 -34.63
CA VAL A 35 -29.09 19.11 -34.19
C VAL A 35 -29.95 18.98 -32.94
N LEU A 36 -29.74 19.84 -31.93
CA LEU A 36 -30.57 19.90 -30.73
C LEU A 36 -32.03 20.21 -31.07
N SER A 37 -32.27 21.15 -31.99
CA SER A 37 -33.63 21.51 -32.45
C SER A 37 -34.38 20.30 -33.02
N ILE A 38 -33.69 19.43 -33.75
CA ILE A 38 -34.26 18.18 -34.28
C ILE A 38 -34.52 17.17 -33.15
N ALA A 39 -33.66 17.14 -32.14
CA ALA A 39 -33.77 16.21 -31.00
C ALA A 39 -35.06 16.41 -30.17
N PHE A 40 -35.63 17.63 -30.18
CA PHE A 40 -36.96 17.92 -29.59
C PHE A 40 -38.10 17.15 -30.26
N PHE A 41 -37.98 16.83 -31.55
CA PHE A 41 -39.02 16.14 -32.29
C PHE A 41 -38.76 14.63 -32.42
N LYS A 42 -37.48 14.21 -32.49
CA LYS A 42 -37.13 12.79 -32.63
C LYS A 42 -35.72 12.48 -32.11
N SER A 43 -35.53 11.41 -31.31
CA SER A 43 -34.21 10.99 -30.83
C SER A 43 -33.51 10.17 -31.89
N TRP A 44 -32.29 10.60 -32.22
CA TRP A 44 -31.35 9.81 -32.99
C TRP A 44 -30.04 9.84 -32.21
N PRO A 45 -29.77 8.91 -31.27
CA PRO A 45 -28.55 8.95 -30.46
C PRO A 45 -27.28 8.94 -31.33
N ALA A 46 -27.34 8.26 -32.47
CA ALA A 46 -26.25 8.26 -33.45
C ALA A 46 -26.01 9.66 -34.06
N LEU A 47 -27.04 10.50 -34.19
CA LEU A 47 -26.90 11.88 -34.68
C LEU A 47 -26.18 12.74 -33.64
N ASN A 48 -26.53 12.61 -32.36
CA ASN A 48 -25.89 13.35 -31.27
C ASN A 48 -24.43 12.93 -31.09
N ARG A 49 -24.14 11.63 -31.15
CA ARG A 49 -22.76 11.11 -31.15
C ARG A 49 -21.95 11.65 -32.31
N LEU A 50 -22.52 11.65 -33.52
CA LEU A 50 -21.86 12.14 -34.72
C LEU A 50 -21.60 13.65 -34.63
N ALA A 51 -22.55 14.43 -34.12
CA ALA A 51 -22.40 15.87 -33.91
C ALA A 51 -21.26 16.14 -32.93
N TRP A 52 -21.29 15.52 -31.75
CA TRP A 52 -20.26 15.68 -30.72
C TRP A 52 -18.88 15.24 -31.22
N ALA A 53 -18.77 14.05 -31.83
CA ALA A 53 -17.51 13.53 -32.35
C ALA A 53 -16.97 14.40 -33.50
N GLY A 54 -17.86 14.89 -34.36
CA GLY A 54 -17.52 15.83 -35.43
C GLY A 54 -16.95 17.12 -34.88
N SER A 55 -17.65 17.76 -33.95
CA SER A 55 -17.21 19.00 -33.29
C SER A 55 -15.86 18.79 -32.57
N ALA A 56 -15.68 17.67 -31.88
CA ALA A 56 -14.41 17.32 -31.23
C ALA A 56 -13.27 17.12 -32.23
N ILE A 57 -13.48 16.34 -33.30
CA ILE A 57 -12.47 16.06 -34.34
C ILE A 57 -12.06 17.34 -35.07
N LEU A 58 -13.02 18.20 -35.41
CA LEU A 58 -12.75 19.45 -36.12
C LEU A 58 -11.98 20.45 -35.26
N PHE A 59 -12.23 20.47 -33.95
CA PHE A 59 -11.55 21.38 -33.04
C PHE A 59 -10.20 20.85 -32.53
N LEU A 60 -9.98 19.53 -32.58
CA LEU A 60 -8.76 18.90 -32.07
C LEU A 60 -7.45 19.48 -32.66
N PRO A 61 -7.31 19.71 -33.98
CA PRO A 61 -6.10 20.32 -34.53
C PRO A 61 -5.81 21.70 -33.96
N ILE A 62 -6.85 22.53 -33.75
CA ILE A 62 -6.69 23.87 -33.17
C ILE A 62 -6.15 23.80 -31.74
N LEU A 63 -6.64 22.84 -30.93
CA LEU A 63 -6.15 22.64 -29.57
C LEU A 63 -4.68 22.19 -29.53
N LEU A 64 -4.27 21.32 -30.46
CA LEU A 64 -2.91 20.77 -30.51
C LEU A 64 -1.90 21.78 -31.07
N ASP A 65 -2.25 22.47 -32.16
CA ASP A 65 -1.35 23.36 -32.88
C ASP A 65 -1.33 24.79 -32.28
N TYR A 66 -2.45 25.22 -31.70
CA TYR A 66 -2.62 26.58 -31.15
C TYR A 66 -3.14 26.58 -29.70
N PRO A 67 -2.40 25.98 -28.74
CA PRO A 67 -2.87 25.84 -27.37
C PRO A 67 -3.06 27.18 -26.66
N ALA A 68 -2.26 28.20 -26.98
CA ALA A 68 -2.30 29.50 -26.31
C ALA A 68 -3.60 30.30 -26.50
N ALA A 69 -4.37 30.01 -27.57
CA ALA A 69 -5.55 30.75 -28.01
C ALA A 69 -5.30 32.27 -28.20
N PRO A 70 -5.48 32.84 -29.41
CA PRO A 70 -5.44 34.29 -29.58
C PRO A 70 -6.49 35.03 -28.72
N HIS A 71 -7.65 34.40 -28.50
CA HIS A 71 -8.75 34.96 -27.71
C HIS A 71 -9.27 33.94 -26.68
N PRO A 72 -8.51 33.67 -25.59
CA PRO A 72 -8.86 32.64 -24.63
C PRO A 72 -10.27 32.79 -24.01
N PRO A 73 -10.72 34.00 -23.58
CA PRO A 73 -12.07 34.15 -23.04
C PRO A 73 -13.17 33.77 -24.04
N THR A 74 -13.01 34.15 -25.31
CA THR A 74 -13.97 33.82 -26.36
C THR A 74 -14.02 32.32 -26.60
N ARG A 75 -12.86 31.66 -26.67
CA ARG A 75 -12.77 30.20 -26.79
C ARG A 75 -13.48 29.51 -25.63
N LEU A 76 -13.23 29.93 -24.39
CA LEU A 76 -13.85 29.36 -23.18
C LEU A 76 -15.38 29.53 -23.16
N VAL A 77 -15.90 30.70 -23.57
CA VAL A 77 -17.34 30.94 -23.67
C VAL A 77 -17.99 30.04 -24.71
N LEU A 78 -17.38 29.92 -25.89
CA LEU A 78 -17.92 29.08 -26.98
C LEU A 78 -17.83 27.59 -26.65
N LEU A 79 -16.74 27.14 -26.03
CA LEU A 79 -16.60 25.77 -25.52
C LEU A 79 -17.64 25.47 -24.44
N SER A 80 -17.86 26.41 -23.51
CA SER A 80 -18.91 26.28 -22.49
C SER A 80 -20.30 26.19 -23.13
N ALA A 81 -20.56 26.98 -24.17
CA ALA A 81 -21.84 26.95 -24.88
C ALA A 81 -22.07 25.59 -25.58
N LEU A 82 -21.06 25.05 -26.27
CA LEU A 82 -21.11 23.71 -26.87
C LEU A 82 -21.30 22.63 -25.81
N PHE A 83 -20.56 22.70 -24.70
CA PHE A 83 -20.68 21.77 -23.59
C PHE A 83 -22.09 21.76 -23.01
N LEU A 84 -22.65 22.94 -22.70
CA LEU A 84 -24.01 23.09 -22.18
C LEU A 84 -25.06 22.59 -23.18
N LEU A 85 -24.83 22.77 -24.48
CA LEU A 85 -25.70 22.25 -25.53
C LEU A 85 -25.74 20.72 -25.50
N PHE A 86 -24.58 20.05 -25.52
CA PHE A 86 -24.51 18.59 -25.43
C PHE A 86 -24.95 18.02 -24.07
N LEU A 87 -24.83 18.81 -23.00
CA LEU A 87 -25.36 18.47 -21.67
C LEU A 87 -26.89 18.58 -21.62
N ALA A 88 -27.47 19.57 -22.29
CA ALA A 88 -28.91 19.80 -22.33
C ALA A 88 -29.66 18.75 -23.15
N VAL A 89 -29.03 18.19 -24.20
CA VAL A 89 -29.65 17.17 -25.08
C VAL A 89 -30.32 16.02 -24.30
N PRO A 90 -29.63 15.29 -23.40
CA PRO A 90 -30.27 14.25 -22.59
C PRO A 90 -31.28 14.82 -21.58
N LEU A 91 -30.95 15.93 -20.91
CA LEU A 91 -31.75 16.49 -19.80
C LEU A 91 -33.11 17.04 -20.22
N VAL A 92 -33.17 17.80 -21.32
CA VAL A 92 -34.37 18.52 -21.77
C VAL A 92 -35.51 17.55 -22.07
N ARG A 93 -35.19 16.38 -22.59
CA ARG A 93 -36.22 15.44 -23.03
C ARG A 93 -36.75 14.59 -21.88
N GLU A 94 -35.89 14.17 -20.97
CA GLU A 94 -36.30 13.49 -19.74
C GLU A 94 -37.16 14.37 -18.84
N TRP A 95 -36.90 15.69 -18.82
CA TRP A 95 -37.76 16.63 -18.12
C TRP A 95 -39.17 16.75 -18.70
N THR A 96 -39.35 16.42 -19.98
CA THR A 96 -40.64 16.52 -20.67
C THR A 96 -41.45 15.23 -20.53
N GLU A 97 -40.78 14.07 -20.54
CA GLU A 97 -41.46 12.77 -20.66
C GLU A 97 -41.44 11.91 -19.37
N ARG A 98 -40.64 12.27 -18.35
CA ARG A 98 -40.51 11.60 -17.04
C ARG A 98 -40.41 10.06 -17.10
N ARG A 99 -39.82 9.51 -18.15
CA ARG A 99 -39.62 8.07 -18.36
C ARG A 99 -38.19 7.79 -18.77
N ARG A 100 -37.66 6.66 -18.29
CA ARG A 100 -36.37 6.10 -18.70
C ARG A 100 -36.42 5.74 -20.18
N TRP A 101 -35.62 6.41 -21.00
CA TRP A 101 -35.37 5.98 -22.37
C TRP A 101 -34.14 5.07 -22.39
N VAL A 102 -34.25 3.94 -23.07
CA VAL A 102 -33.29 2.82 -23.11
C VAL A 102 -31.89 3.20 -23.64
N GLU A 103 -31.68 4.44 -24.07
CA GLU A 103 -30.44 4.92 -24.70
C GLU A 103 -30.04 6.32 -24.21
N ILE A 104 -29.95 6.58 -22.90
CA ILE A 104 -29.01 7.63 -22.49
C ILE A 104 -27.64 7.16 -22.95
N ASP A 105 -27.04 7.96 -23.84
CA ASP A 105 -25.69 7.71 -24.29
C ASP A 105 -24.73 8.10 -23.16
N LEU A 106 -24.61 7.19 -22.20
CA LEU A 106 -23.72 7.30 -21.04
C LEU A 106 -22.28 7.61 -21.49
N ALA A 107 -21.88 7.07 -22.64
CA ALA A 107 -20.59 7.39 -23.24
C ALA A 107 -20.51 8.86 -23.68
N LEU A 108 -21.57 9.41 -24.26
CA LEU A 108 -21.63 10.84 -24.60
C LEU A 108 -21.55 11.75 -23.38
N VAL A 109 -22.19 11.40 -22.26
CA VAL A 109 -22.13 12.22 -21.03
C VAL A 109 -20.69 12.32 -20.52
N VAL A 110 -20.00 11.16 -20.42
CA VAL A 110 -18.60 11.10 -19.97
C VAL A 110 -17.68 11.77 -20.99
N ALA A 111 -17.87 11.49 -22.27
CA ALA A 111 -17.05 12.05 -23.34
C ALA A 111 -17.21 13.59 -23.42
N ASN A 112 -18.43 14.11 -23.28
CA ASN A 112 -18.69 15.54 -23.23
C ASN A 112 -17.98 16.21 -22.05
N ALA A 113 -18.08 15.62 -20.85
CA ALA A 113 -17.41 16.14 -19.66
C ALA A 113 -15.88 16.15 -19.82
N ALA A 114 -15.31 15.02 -20.23
CA ALA A 114 -13.87 14.85 -20.40
C ALA A 114 -13.31 15.72 -21.53
N GLY A 115 -13.98 15.74 -22.70
CA GLY A 115 -13.58 16.52 -23.86
C GLY A 115 -13.67 18.03 -23.59
N TYR A 116 -14.74 18.48 -22.94
CA TYR A 116 -14.87 19.88 -22.53
C TYR A 116 -13.76 20.27 -21.55
N PHE A 117 -13.55 19.50 -20.48
CA PHE A 117 -12.52 19.83 -19.50
C PHE A 117 -11.13 19.80 -20.11
N TRP A 118 -10.81 18.86 -21.00
CA TRP A 118 -9.55 18.84 -21.73
C TRP A 118 -9.34 20.12 -22.56
N ALA A 119 -10.35 20.53 -23.33
CA ALA A 119 -10.26 21.73 -24.16
C ALA A 119 -10.10 23.01 -23.31
N VAL A 120 -10.79 23.07 -22.18
CA VAL A 120 -10.63 24.14 -21.19
C VAL A 120 -9.24 24.11 -20.56
N TYR A 121 -8.77 22.94 -20.11
CA TYR A 121 -7.45 22.74 -19.51
C TYR A 121 -6.32 23.20 -20.44
N VAL A 122 -6.30 22.75 -21.69
CA VAL A 122 -5.29 23.18 -22.68
C VAL A 122 -5.26 24.70 -22.85
N THR A 123 -6.43 25.34 -22.80
CA THR A 123 -6.55 26.80 -22.92
C THR A 123 -6.09 27.51 -21.64
N LEU A 124 -6.47 27.01 -20.46
CA LEU A 124 -6.12 27.59 -19.18
C LEU A 124 -4.64 27.41 -18.83
N GLU A 125 -4.05 26.25 -19.10
CA GLU A 125 -2.63 25.95 -18.82
C GLU A 125 -1.69 26.97 -19.48
N ARG A 126 -2.10 27.56 -20.61
CA ARG A 126 -1.31 28.60 -21.30
C ARG A 126 -1.66 30.02 -20.87
N TRP A 127 -2.90 30.27 -20.48
CA TRP A 127 -3.41 31.62 -20.24
C TRP A 127 -3.54 31.97 -18.75
N TRP A 128 -4.15 31.08 -17.96
CA TRP A 128 -4.40 31.25 -16.54
C TRP A 128 -4.44 29.90 -15.78
N PRO A 129 -3.29 29.27 -15.49
CA PRO A 129 -3.22 27.92 -14.91
C PRO A 129 -3.96 27.78 -13.57
N ALA A 130 -3.91 28.82 -12.73
CA ALA A 130 -4.58 28.82 -11.42
C ALA A 130 -6.12 28.68 -11.51
N ALA A 131 -6.73 28.87 -12.68
CA ALA A 131 -8.17 28.71 -12.87
C ALA A 131 -8.62 27.26 -13.14
N GLU A 132 -7.70 26.33 -13.38
CA GLU A 132 -8.02 24.93 -13.72
C GLU A 132 -8.77 24.20 -12.60
N ALA A 133 -8.30 24.32 -11.36
CA ALA A 133 -8.94 23.72 -10.19
C ALA A 133 -10.35 24.27 -9.93
N PRO A 134 -10.59 25.61 -9.94
CA PRO A 134 -11.95 26.15 -9.88
C PRO A 134 -12.88 25.62 -10.99
N TYR A 135 -12.40 25.46 -12.22
CA TYR A 135 -13.19 24.89 -13.31
C TYR A 135 -13.53 23.41 -13.09
N ALA A 136 -12.56 22.61 -12.65
CA ALA A 136 -12.79 21.22 -12.26
C ALA A 136 -13.81 21.11 -11.12
N LEU A 137 -13.67 21.95 -10.08
CA LEU A 137 -14.61 21.99 -8.96
C LEU A 137 -16.01 22.44 -9.40
N ALA A 138 -16.13 23.42 -10.30
CA ALA A 138 -17.40 23.85 -10.86
C ALA A 138 -18.10 22.72 -11.62
N LEU A 139 -17.35 21.94 -12.42
CA LEU A 139 -17.88 20.74 -13.06
C LEU A 139 -18.30 19.68 -12.03
N ALA A 140 -17.51 19.47 -10.99
CA ALA A 140 -17.87 18.54 -9.91
C ALA A 140 -19.22 18.91 -9.26
N VAL A 141 -19.41 20.20 -8.94
CA VAL A 141 -20.64 20.73 -8.38
C VAL A 141 -21.80 20.61 -9.37
N LEU A 142 -21.60 20.99 -10.64
CA LEU A 142 -22.62 20.88 -11.68
C LEU A 142 -23.12 19.45 -11.82
N TYR A 143 -22.21 18.48 -11.97
CA TYR A 143 -22.57 17.08 -12.12
C TYR A 143 -23.19 16.48 -10.84
N ALA A 144 -22.80 16.95 -9.65
CA ALA A 144 -23.45 16.56 -8.40
C ALA A 144 -24.90 17.10 -8.31
N ILE A 145 -25.13 18.35 -8.73
CA ILE A 145 -26.48 18.92 -8.82
C ILE A 145 -27.32 18.14 -9.83
N LEU A 146 -26.76 17.81 -11.00
CA LEU A 146 -27.45 17.00 -11.99
C LEU A 146 -27.82 15.62 -11.45
N ALA A 147 -26.90 14.94 -10.75
CA ALA A 147 -27.19 13.67 -10.11
C ALA A 147 -28.35 13.76 -9.10
N ALA A 148 -28.37 14.81 -8.26
CA ALA A 148 -29.42 15.04 -7.28
C ALA A 148 -30.78 15.35 -7.93
N VAL A 149 -30.82 16.29 -8.89
CA VAL A 149 -32.04 16.67 -9.62
C VAL A 149 -32.60 15.48 -10.40
N TYR A 150 -31.73 14.65 -10.98
CA TYR A 150 -32.15 13.48 -11.72
C TYR A 150 -32.74 12.41 -10.82
N GLY A 151 -32.08 12.11 -9.69
CA GLY A 151 -32.56 11.15 -8.69
C GLY A 151 -33.90 11.51 -8.07
N GLU A 152 -34.20 12.80 -7.88
CA GLU A 152 -35.52 13.23 -7.37
C GLU A 152 -36.64 13.11 -8.41
N ARG A 153 -36.33 13.24 -9.70
CA ARG A 153 -37.35 13.34 -10.77
C ARG A 153 -37.67 12.01 -11.46
N VAL A 154 -36.68 11.12 -11.56
CA VAL A 154 -36.80 9.83 -12.26
C VAL A 154 -36.41 8.72 -11.28
N ALA A 155 -37.34 8.37 -10.39
CA ALA A 155 -37.09 7.54 -9.21
C ALA A 155 -36.74 6.05 -9.47
N ASP A 156 -36.46 5.65 -10.72
CA ASP A 156 -36.17 4.26 -11.13
C ASP A 156 -35.00 4.16 -12.17
N ASP A 157 -34.19 5.20 -12.35
CA ASP A 157 -33.06 5.20 -13.30
C ASP A 157 -31.71 5.47 -12.62
N ASP A 158 -31.34 4.54 -11.72
CA ASP A 158 -30.07 4.55 -10.99
C ASP A 158 -28.82 4.75 -11.87
N PRO A 159 -28.66 4.11 -13.06
CA PRO A 159 -27.43 4.23 -13.86
C PRO A 159 -27.08 5.66 -14.28
N THR A 160 -28.08 6.50 -14.50
CA THR A 160 -27.89 7.88 -14.96
C THR A 160 -27.52 8.80 -13.81
N GLY A 161 -28.16 8.64 -12.65
CA GLY A 161 -27.73 9.32 -11.42
C GLY A 161 -26.29 8.92 -11.06
N ASP A 162 -25.98 7.64 -11.17
CA ASP A 162 -24.66 7.06 -10.90
C ASP A 162 -23.58 7.63 -11.80
N ILE A 163 -23.83 7.79 -13.10
CA ILE A 163 -22.82 8.32 -14.00
C ILE A 163 -22.53 9.80 -13.73
N HIS A 164 -23.55 10.60 -13.44
CA HIS A 164 -23.37 12.01 -13.09
C HIS A 164 -22.61 12.15 -11.77
N LEU A 165 -22.97 11.35 -10.76
CA LEU A 165 -22.22 11.30 -9.51
C LEU A 165 -20.78 10.83 -9.72
N GLY A 166 -20.54 9.86 -10.60
CA GLY A 166 -19.21 9.36 -10.95
C GLY A 166 -18.35 10.45 -11.59
N VAL A 167 -18.90 11.16 -12.59
CA VAL A 167 -18.24 12.31 -13.22
C VAL A 167 -17.96 13.40 -12.20
N ALA A 168 -18.91 13.69 -11.30
CA ALA A 168 -18.72 14.66 -10.22
C ALA A 168 -17.54 14.30 -9.30
N ILE A 169 -17.46 13.03 -8.88
CA ILE A 169 -16.36 12.54 -8.02
C ILE A 169 -15.02 12.57 -8.76
N VAL A 170 -14.98 12.23 -10.06
CA VAL A 170 -13.76 12.31 -10.87
C VAL A 170 -13.25 13.75 -10.90
N PHE A 171 -14.10 14.73 -11.19
CA PHE A 171 -13.70 16.14 -11.21
C PHE A 171 -13.33 16.67 -9.83
N LEU A 172 -14.04 16.26 -8.77
CA LEU A 172 -13.64 16.59 -7.40
C LEU A 172 -12.24 16.06 -7.08
N THR A 173 -11.93 14.85 -7.53
CA THR A 173 -10.62 14.21 -7.34
C THR A 173 -9.53 14.91 -8.15
N LEU A 174 -9.84 15.38 -9.36
CA LEU A 174 -8.92 16.13 -10.23
C LEU A 174 -8.69 17.57 -9.76
N ALA A 175 -9.68 18.23 -9.17
CA ALA A 175 -9.55 19.58 -8.66
C ALA A 175 -8.47 19.69 -7.56
N ILE A 176 -8.25 18.61 -6.82
CA ILE A 176 -7.26 18.53 -5.74
C ILE A 176 -5.81 18.71 -6.25
N PRO A 177 -5.26 17.85 -7.13
CA PRO A 177 -3.89 18.03 -7.63
C PRO A 177 -3.71 19.26 -8.51
N LEU A 178 -4.80 19.82 -9.08
CA LEU A 178 -4.75 21.07 -9.84
C LEU A 178 -4.72 22.32 -8.95
N GLY A 179 -5.19 22.22 -7.70
CA GLY A 179 -5.40 23.37 -6.82
C GLY A 179 -4.55 23.37 -5.56
N LEU A 180 -3.95 22.24 -5.20
CA LEU A 180 -3.11 22.07 -4.02
C LEU A 180 -1.72 21.60 -4.43
N ASP A 181 -0.74 21.80 -3.55
CA ASP A 181 0.64 21.40 -3.74
C ASP A 181 1.15 20.49 -2.62
N GLY A 182 2.19 19.70 -2.93
CA GLY A 182 2.95 18.94 -1.93
C GLY A 182 2.08 17.97 -1.10
N PRO A 183 2.23 17.92 0.24
CA PRO A 183 1.52 16.95 1.07
C PRO A 183 0.01 17.22 1.19
N TRP A 184 -0.45 18.44 0.85
CA TRP A 184 -1.86 18.80 0.95
C TRP A 184 -2.74 18.02 -0.03
N ILE A 185 -2.21 17.64 -1.19
CA ILE A 185 -2.91 16.75 -2.13
C ILE A 185 -3.17 15.39 -1.48
N THR A 186 -2.15 14.79 -0.83
CA THR A 186 -2.26 13.51 -0.12
C THR A 186 -3.35 13.58 0.95
N LEU A 187 -3.36 14.64 1.75
CA LEU A 187 -4.34 14.85 2.80
C LEU A 187 -5.75 15.02 2.24
N ALA A 188 -5.91 15.79 1.16
CA ALA A 188 -7.20 16.05 0.54
C ALA A 188 -7.82 14.77 -0.05
N TRP A 189 -7.03 13.94 -0.76
CA TRP A 189 -7.53 12.64 -1.25
C TRP A 189 -7.87 11.68 -0.11
N ALA A 190 -7.08 11.66 0.97
CA ALA A 190 -7.39 10.83 2.13
C ALA A 190 -8.71 11.28 2.81
N ALA A 191 -8.90 12.58 2.97
CA ALA A 191 -10.11 13.16 3.53
C ALA A 191 -11.34 12.90 2.63
N GLN A 192 -11.22 13.16 1.33
CA GLN A 192 -12.26 12.87 0.33
C GLN A 192 -12.68 11.41 0.40
N GLY A 193 -11.70 10.50 0.40
CA GLY A 193 -11.95 9.07 0.45
C GLY A 193 -12.65 8.62 1.73
N ALA A 194 -12.19 9.09 2.89
CA ALA A 194 -12.81 8.79 4.17
C ALA A 194 -14.26 9.32 4.25
N VAL A 195 -14.51 10.56 3.79
CA VAL A 195 -15.85 11.16 3.80
C VAL A 195 -16.80 10.41 2.89
N LEU A 196 -16.37 10.07 1.67
CA LEU A 196 -17.20 9.32 0.72
C LEU A 196 -17.60 7.94 1.26
N LEU A 197 -16.66 7.23 1.91
CA LEU A 197 -16.98 5.94 2.54
C LEU A 197 -17.87 6.09 3.78
N MET A 198 -17.71 7.17 4.55
CA MET A 198 -18.58 7.48 5.70
C MET A 198 -20.02 7.79 5.27
N VAL A 199 -20.20 8.43 4.12
CA VAL A 199 -21.53 8.77 3.58
C VAL A 199 -22.13 7.59 2.79
N GLY A 200 -21.30 6.68 2.26
CA GLY A 200 -21.70 5.50 1.48
C GLY A 200 -22.93 4.73 2.01
N PRO A 201 -23.03 4.37 3.30
CA PRO A 201 -24.20 3.68 3.84
C PRO A 201 -25.52 4.45 3.72
N ARG A 202 -25.47 5.78 3.60
CA ARG A 202 -26.63 6.67 3.47
C ARG A 202 -27.05 6.91 2.01
N VAL A 203 -26.19 6.57 1.05
CA VAL A 203 -26.44 6.74 -0.38
C VAL A 203 -26.81 5.40 -0.98
N THR A 204 -27.74 5.36 -1.92
CA THR A 204 -28.18 4.11 -2.56
C THR A 204 -27.10 3.52 -3.48
N THR A 205 -26.25 4.39 -4.02
CA THR A 205 -25.35 4.11 -5.13
C THR A 205 -23.98 3.60 -4.66
N PRO A 206 -23.36 2.64 -5.37
CA PRO A 206 -22.02 2.15 -5.04
C PRO A 206 -20.92 3.13 -5.46
N VAL A 207 -21.24 4.09 -6.34
CA VAL A 207 -20.28 5.01 -6.96
C VAL A 207 -19.52 5.83 -5.91
N ALA A 208 -20.19 6.31 -4.86
CA ALA A 208 -19.54 7.01 -3.75
C ALA A 208 -18.49 6.14 -3.05
N VAL A 209 -18.78 4.85 -2.84
CA VAL A 209 -17.86 3.91 -2.19
C VAL A 209 -16.63 3.65 -3.06
N TRP A 210 -16.82 3.40 -4.36
CA TRP A 210 -15.70 3.17 -5.27
C TRP A 210 -14.85 4.41 -5.50
N GLY A 211 -15.49 5.57 -5.64
CA GLY A 211 -14.80 6.86 -5.73
C GLY A 211 -13.98 7.16 -4.47
N GLY A 212 -14.54 6.87 -3.30
CA GLY A 212 -13.81 7.04 -2.04
C GLY A 212 -12.65 6.06 -1.88
N LEU A 213 -12.81 4.81 -2.32
CA LEU A 213 -11.71 3.84 -2.36
C LEU A 213 -10.60 4.30 -3.30
N ALA A 214 -10.94 4.77 -4.51
CA ALA A 214 -9.97 5.29 -5.46
C ALA A 214 -9.16 6.46 -4.87
N ALA A 215 -9.83 7.41 -4.20
CA ALA A 215 -9.15 8.52 -3.51
C ALA A 215 -8.22 8.03 -2.38
N LEU A 216 -8.63 7.05 -1.56
CA LEU A 216 -7.76 6.46 -0.54
C LEU A 216 -6.55 5.73 -1.14
N LEU A 217 -6.74 5.02 -2.25
CA LEU A 217 -5.65 4.33 -2.96
C LEU A 217 -4.67 5.32 -3.58
N LEU A 218 -5.16 6.44 -4.15
CA LEU A 218 -4.31 7.52 -4.65
C LEU A 218 -3.50 8.16 -3.52
N ALA A 219 -4.14 8.47 -2.38
CA ALA A 219 -3.45 8.98 -1.21
C ALA A 219 -2.38 7.98 -0.72
N THR A 220 -2.73 6.69 -0.63
CA THR A 220 -1.80 5.63 -0.20
C THR A 220 -0.63 5.47 -1.16
N PHE A 221 -0.88 5.43 -2.46
CA PHE A 221 0.16 5.38 -3.49
C PHE A 221 1.10 6.57 -3.36
N ARG A 222 0.54 7.77 -3.16
CA ARG A 222 1.32 8.99 -3.01
C ARG A 222 2.22 8.96 -1.78
N VAL A 223 1.71 8.51 -0.61
CA VAL A 223 2.52 8.28 0.60
C VAL A 223 3.70 7.33 0.33
N LEU A 224 3.42 6.22 -0.37
CA LEU A 224 4.37 5.13 -0.55
C LEU A 224 5.40 5.38 -1.66
N ALA A 225 5.06 6.13 -2.70
CA ALA A 225 5.84 6.21 -3.95
C ALA A 225 6.26 7.63 -4.38
N VAL A 226 5.52 8.67 -3.99
CA VAL A 226 5.66 10.02 -4.58
C VAL A 226 6.10 11.06 -3.56
N ASP A 227 5.44 11.12 -2.40
CA ASP A 227 5.74 12.15 -1.40
C ASP A 227 7.21 12.05 -0.97
N PRO A 228 7.99 13.14 -1.03
CA PRO A 228 9.45 13.12 -1.06
C PRO A 228 10.09 12.19 -0.03
N TYR A 229 10.83 11.20 -0.51
CA TYR A 229 11.72 10.38 0.32
C TYR A 229 12.83 11.27 0.86
N TRP A 230 12.62 11.80 2.06
CA TRP A 230 13.67 12.32 2.94
C TRP A 230 14.31 13.65 2.49
N HIS A 231 13.94 14.74 3.17
CA HIS A 231 14.79 15.94 3.26
C HIS A 231 15.57 15.86 4.57
N PRO A 232 16.93 15.88 4.56
CA PRO A 232 17.76 15.75 5.76
C PRO A 232 17.54 16.84 6.82
N ALA A 233 16.80 17.91 6.50
CA ALA A 233 16.54 19.05 7.38
C ALA A 233 15.30 18.90 8.29
N LEU A 234 14.47 17.87 8.10
CA LEU A 234 13.24 17.69 8.87
C LEU A 234 13.43 16.68 10.00
N VAL A 235 12.94 17.01 11.20
CA VAL A 235 12.90 16.07 12.32
C VAL A 235 11.93 14.93 11.95
N PRO A 236 12.39 13.67 11.89
CA PRO A 236 11.68 12.60 11.19
C PRO A 236 10.30 12.20 11.76
N LEU A 237 10.03 12.38 13.05
CA LEU A 237 8.67 12.19 13.62
C LEU A 237 7.90 13.50 13.82
N TRP A 238 8.59 14.64 13.81
CA TRP A 238 8.02 15.94 14.15
C TRP A 238 8.08 16.85 12.94
N ASN A 239 7.53 16.37 11.82
CA ASN A 239 7.38 17.14 10.60
C ASN A 239 5.98 16.98 10.00
N LEU A 240 5.60 17.96 9.19
CA LEU A 240 4.28 18.03 8.57
C LEU A 240 4.01 16.85 7.63
N SER A 241 5.01 16.35 6.91
CA SER A 241 4.86 15.21 6.00
C SER A 241 4.49 13.95 6.77
N PHE A 242 5.21 13.66 7.86
CA PHE A 242 4.91 12.53 8.74
C PHE A 242 3.50 12.63 9.32
N LEU A 243 3.08 13.82 9.79
CA LEU A 243 1.71 14.03 10.28
C LEU A 243 0.67 13.75 9.19
N VAL A 244 0.88 14.24 7.98
CA VAL A 244 -0.03 13.99 6.85
C VAL A 244 -0.10 12.50 6.53
N HIS A 245 1.03 11.80 6.48
CA HIS A 245 1.06 10.37 6.22
C HIS A 245 0.36 9.56 7.32
N LEU A 246 0.52 9.96 8.59
CA LEU A 246 -0.23 9.38 9.71
C LEU A 246 -1.74 9.63 9.56
N LEU A 247 -2.15 10.81 9.10
CA LEU A 247 -3.56 11.10 8.84
C LEU A 247 -4.14 10.23 7.70
N VAL A 248 -3.33 9.80 6.73
CA VAL A 248 -3.75 8.79 5.74
C VAL A 248 -4.04 7.45 6.41
N VAL A 249 -3.19 7.00 7.33
CA VAL A 249 -3.43 5.77 8.11
C VAL A 249 -4.72 5.89 8.93
N VAL A 250 -4.94 7.05 9.57
CA VAL A 250 -6.18 7.35 10.30
C VAL A 250 -7.40 7.31 9.37
N ALA A 251 -7.29 7.91 8.18
CA ALA A 251 -8.35 7.89 7.17
C ALA A 251 -8.68 6.46 6.73
N LEU A 252 -7.68 5.61 6.48
CA LEU A 252 -7.87 4.18 6.16
C LEU A 252 -8.54 3.41 7.30
N ALA A 253 -8.14 3.67 8.55
CA ALA A 253 -8.76 3.04 9.72
C ALA A 253 -10.25 3.43 9.87
N TRP A 254 -10.55 4.73 9.77
CA TRP A 254 -11.91 5.27 9.80
C TRP A 254 -12.77 4.77 8.63
N ALA A 255 -12.21 4.76 7.43
CA ALA A 255 -12.84 4.21 6.24
C ALA A 255 -13.18 2.72 6.40
N GLY A 256 -12.31 1.95 7.06
CA GLY A 256 -12.59 0.55 7.41
C GLY A 256 -13.75 0.39 8.38
N VAL A 257 -13.88 1.28 9.38
CA VAL A 257 -15.05 1.30 10.28
C VAL A 257 -16.33 1.58 9.49
N ALA A 258 -16.31 2.59 8.60
CA ALA A 258 -17.44 2.94 7.76
C ALA A 258 -17.82 1.81 6.78
N ALA A 259 -16.82 1.13 6.22
CA ALA A 259 -17.00 -0.01 5.32
C ALA A 259 -17.76 -1.18 5.97
N GLY A 260 -17.63 -1.35 7.28
CA GLY A 260 -18.38 -2.38 8.03
C GLY A 260 -19.90 -2.16 8.04
N ALA A 261 -20.37 -0.93 7.81
CA ALA A 261 -21.78 -0.58 7.75
C ALA A 261 -22.38 -0.65 6.32
N LEU A 262 -21.58 -0.98 5.31
CA LEU A 262 -22.04 -1.07 3.92
C LEU A 262 -22.90 -2.31 3.67
N GLY A 263 -23.89 -2.17 2.78
CA GLY A 263 -24.74 -3.28 2.35
C GLY A 263 -24.18 -4.02 1.12
N PRO A 264 -24.71 -5.22 0.78
CA PRO A 264 -24.29 -5.97 -0.40
C PRO A 264 -24.43 -5.20 -1.73
N ARG A 265 -25.43 -4.31 -1.82
CA ARG A 265 -25.64 -3.44 -2.98
C ARG A 265 -24.46 -2.51 -3.30
N HIS A 266 -23.68 -2.15 -2.29
CA HIS A 266 -22.52 -1.26 -2.44
C HIS A 266 -21.25 -2.01 -2.84
N LEU A 267 -21.21 -3.33 -2.62
CA LEU A 267 -20.02 -4.14 -2.72
C LEU A 267 -20.31 -5.32 -3.66
N TRP A 268 -19.90 -5.20 -4.92
CA TRP A 268 -20.20 -6.22 -5.95
C TRP A 268 -19.60 -7.60 -5.62
N LEU A 269 -18.30 -7.63 -5.33
CA LEU A 269 -17.53 -8.88 -5.12
C LEU A 269 -17.02 -9.04 -3.68
N LEU A 270 -17.14 -8.01 -2.85
CA LEU A 270 -16.55 -7.96 -1.53
C LEU A 270 -17.63 -8.07 -0.45
N THR A 271 -17.35 -8.81 0.62
CA THR A 271 -18.18 -8.72 1.82
C THR A 271 -17.81 -7.46 2.60
N PRO A 272 -18.74 -6.84 3.36
CA PRO A 272 -18.44 -5.67 4.19
C PRO A 272 -17.25 -5.91 5.15
N LYS A 273 -17.20 -7.09 5.77
CA LYS A 273 -16.07 -7.51 6.63
C LYS A 273 -14.77 -7.69 5.86
N GLY A 274 -14.83 -8.22 4.64
CA GLY A 274 -13.67 -8.35 3.77
C GLY A 274 -13.11 -6.99 3.35
N PHE A 275 -13.98 -6.05 3.00
CA PHE A 275 -13.60 -4.70 2.60
C PHE A 275 -13.04 -3.88 3.77
N GLN A 276 -13.70 -3.92 4.93
CA GLN A 276 -13.17 -3.39 6.19
C GLN A 276 -11.79 -3.96 6.49
N GLY A 277 -11.63 -5.28 6.38
CA GLY A 277 -10.36 -5.94 6.64
C GLY A 277 -9.26 -5.53 5.67
N PHE A 278 -9.58 -5.38 4.38
CA PHE A 278 -8.64 -4.86 3.38
C PHE A 278 -8.11 -3.47 3.75
N LEU A 279 -8.99 -2.53 4.12
CA LEU A 279 -8.59 -1.17 4.48
C LEU A 279 -7.73 -1.13 5.75
N TRP A 280 -8.05 -1.97 6.75
CA TRP A 280 -7.24 -2.07 7.98
C TRP A 280 -5.89 -2.74 7.76
N VAL A 281 -5.81 -3.76 6.90
CA VAL A 281 -4.53 -4.35 6.49
C VAL A 281 -3.69 -3.31 5.76
N LEU A 282 -4.28 -2.58 4.80
CA LEU A 282 -3.60 -1.54 4.06
C LEU A 282 -3.07 -0.44 5.00
N GLY A 283 -3.90 0.05 5.92
CA GLY A 283 -3.49 1.05 6.92
C GLY A 283 -2.36 0.58 7.81
N SER A 284 -2.39 -0.69 8.25
CA SER A 284 -1.32 -1.29 9.05
C SER A 284 -0.02 -1.42 8.26
N VAL A 285 -0.08 -1.86 7.00
CA VAL A 285 1.12 -1.96 6.15
C VAL A 285 1.71 -0.58 5.86
N VAL A 286 0.87 0.42 5.58
CA VAL A 286 1.31 1.80 5.37
C VAL A 286 2.00 2.34 6.62
N LEU A 287 1.42 2.15 7.81
CA LEU A 287 2.04 2.56 9.07
C LEU A 287 3.41 1.89 9.28
N GLY A 288 3.50 0.58 9.05
CA GLY A 288 4.76 -0.14 9.09
C GLY A 288 5.80 0.39 8.11
N VAL A 289 5.42 0.72 6.88
CA VAL A 289 6.34 1.35 5.92
C VAL A 289 6.79 2.74 6.37
N LEU A 290 5.89 3.54 6.99
CA LEU A 290 6.23 4.84 7.54
C LEU A 290 7.25 4.73 8.67
N PHE A 291 7.04 3.81 9.62
CA PHE A 291 8.02 3.54 10.68
C PHE A 291 9.30 2.92 10.16
N TRP A 292 9.27 2.17 9.06
CA TRP A 292 10.47 1.64 8.42
C TRP A 292 11.30 2.75 7.76
N ARG A 293 10.63 3.78 7.22
CA ARG A 293 11.20 4.91 6.47
C ARG A 293 11.83 6.00 7.35
N GLU A 294 11.25 6.29 8.50
CA GLU A 294 11.58 7.43 9.40
C GLU A 294 12.09 6.91 10.77
N PRO A 295 12.99 7.53 11.59
CA PRO A 295 14.31 8.21 11.44
C PRO A 295 15.57 7.30 11.27
N THR A 296 16.78 7.90 11.35
CA THR A 296 18.03 7.20 11.67
C THR A 296 18.07 6.66 13.12
N GLY A 297 18.92 5.67 13.38
CA GLY A 297 19.05 5.07 14.71
C GLY A 297 18.04 3.95 14.98
N LEU A 298 17.78 3.65 16.26
CA LEU A 298 17.05 2.45 16.71
C LEU A 298 15.56 2.66 17.01
N TRP A 299 15.08 3.90 16.97
CA TRP A 299 13.67 4.25 17.21
C TRP A 299 12.69 3.63 16.21
N PRO A 300 12.98 3.55 14.89
CA PRO A 300 12.16 2.85 13.90
C PRO A 300 11.79 1.43 14.31
N ALA A 301 12.81 0.65 14.70
CA ALA A 301 12.61 -0.72 15.13
C ALA A 301 11.74 -0.81 16.40
N ARG A 302 11.85 0.16 17.33
CA ARG A 302 11.00 0.20 18.53
C ARG A 302 9.54 0.50 18.19
N LEU A 303 9.28 1.41 17.25
CA LEU A 303 7.93 1.72 16.77
C LEU A 303 7.31 0.51 16.06
N LEU A 304 8.07 -0.16 15.17
CA LEU A 304 7.64 -1.39 14.51
C LEU A 304 7.37 -2.53 15.50
N ILE A 305 8.16 -2.64 16.58
CA ILE A 305 7.90 -3.60 17.68
C ILE A 305 6.57 -3.26 18.36
N ALA A 306 6.34 -1.99 18.70
CA ALA A 306 5.12 -1.55 19.36
C ALA A 306 3.88 -1.79 18.47
N GLU A 307 4.00 -1.50 17.18
CA GLU A 307 2.95 -1.76 16.18
C GLU A 307 2.67 -3.26 16.05
N LEU A 308 3.70 -4.10 15.97
CA LEU A 308 3.53 -5.56 15.90
C LEU A 308 2.81 -6.11 17.13
N LEU A 309 3.16 -5.62 18.32
CA LEU A 309 2.45 -5.97 19.55
C LEU A 309 0.99 -5.50 19.53
N ALA A 310 0.73 -4.28 19.05
CA ALA A 310 -0.61 -3.75 18.92
C ALA A 310 -1.47 -4.59 17.95
N LEU A 311 -0.95 -4.94 16.77
CA LEU A 311 -1.64 -5.80 15.81
C LEU A 311 -1.89 -7.21 16.38
N GLY A 312 -0.91 -7.79 17.08
CA GLY A 312 -1.07 -9.08 17.74
C GLY A 312 -2.14 -9.06 18.84
N ALA A 313 -2.19 -7.99 19.64
CA ALA A 313 -3.22 -7.80 20.65
C ALA A 313 -4.60 -7.60 20.02
N LEU A 314 -4.70 -6.80 18.96
CA LEU A 314 -5.94 -6.60 18.21
C LEU A 314 -6.41 -7.89 17.55
N ALA A 315 -5.52 -8.70 16.97
CA ALA A 315 -5.84 -10.01 16.42
C ALA A 315 -6.39 -10.96 17.51
N TRP A 316 -5.83 -10.90 18.71
CA TRP A 316 -6.30 -11.70 19.84
C TRP A 316 -7.66 -11.26 20.38
N LEU A 317 -7.85 -9.95 20.57
CA LEU A 317 -9.07 -9.38 21.15
C LEU A 317 -10.25 -9.39 20.17
N SER A 318 -10.05 -8.92 18.93
CA SER A 318 -11.12 -8.79 17.94
C SER A 318 -11.41 -10.10 17.19
N ARG A 319 -10.46 -11.04 17.17
CA ARG A 319 -10.47 -12.23 16.31
C ARG A 319 -10.72 -11.92 14.82
N GLY A 320 -10.40 -10.70 14.38
CA GLY A 320 -10.61 -10.23 13.02
C GLY A 320 -9.55 -10.75 12.05
N LEU A 321 -9.98 -11.17 10.85
CA LEU A 321 -9.10 -11.67 9.78
C LEU A 321 -8.03 -10.65 9.35
N ALA A 322 -8.37 -9.36 9.39
CA ALA A 322 -7.49 -8.27 8.99
C ALA A 322 -6.16 -8.29 9.76
N PHE A 323 -6.22 -8.35 11.09
CA PHE A 323 -5.04 -8.32 11.94
C PHE A 323 -4.23 -9.62 11.84
N PHE A 324 -4.89 -10.76 11.57
CA PHE A 324 -4.21 -12.01 11.27
C PHE A 324 -3.34 -11.93 10.00
N VAL A 325 -3.82 -11.23 8.96
CA VAL A 325 -3.09 -11.03 7.70
C VAL A 325 -2.01 -9.95 7.85
N ALA A 326 -2.29 -8.85 8.55
CA ALA A 326 -1.34 -7.76 8.72
C ALA A 326 -0.12 -8.15 9.58
N THR A 327 -0.32 -9.00 10.59
CA THR A 327 0.75 -9.39 11.55
C THR A 327 1.98 -10.01 10.89
N PRO A 328 1.89 -11.06 10.04
CA PRO A 328 3.08 -11.63 9.38
C PRO A 328 3.73 -10.67 8.38
N LEU A 329 2.95 -9.81 7.72
CA LEU A 329 3.51 -8.77 6.83
C LEU A 329 4.37 -7.79 7.64
N LEU A 330 3.84 -7.29 8.76
CA LEU A 330 4.60 -6.38 9.63
C LEU A 330 5.79 -7.07 10.28
N ALA A 331 5.69 -8.35 10.65
CA ALA A 331 6.82 -9.12 11.16
C ALA A 331 7.97 -9.18 10.12
N ALA A 332 7.65 -9.33 8.83
CA ALA A 332 8.65 -9.29 7.77
C ALA A 332 9.29 -7.89 7.63
N VAL A 333 8.50 -6.81 7.72
CA VAL A 333 9.00 -5.42 7.71
C VAL A 333 9.92 -5.15 8.92
N LEU A 334 9.54 -5.60 10.12
CA LEU A 334 10.37 -5.47 11.32
C LEU A 334 11.69 -6.24 11.18
N LEU A 335 11.64 -7.49 10.70
CA LEU A 335 12.85 -8.29 10.51
C LEU A 335 13.77 -7.69 9.44
N SER A 336 13.22 -7.18 8.32
CA SER A 336 14.03 -6.51 7.30
C SER A 336 14.70 -5.25 7.86
N ARG A 337 13.99 -4.47 8.69
CA ARG A 337 14.57 -3.30 9.37
C ARG A 337 15.74 -3.69 10.25
N VAL A 338 15.50 -4.62 11.17
CA VAL A 338 16.43 -4.95 12.25
C VAL A 338 17.64 -5.75 11.76
N LEU A 339 17.47 -6.61 10.77
CA LEU A 339 18.52 -7.50 10.26
C LEU A 339 19.31 -6.89 9.08
N ILE A 340 18.66 -6.11 8.22
CA ILE A 340 19.29 -5.58 7.00
C ILE A 340 19.62 -4.10 7.18
N TYR A 341 18.61 -3.27 7.44
CA TYR A 341 18.80 -1.82 7.47
C TYR A 341 19.67 -1.38 8.65
N ASP A 342 19.32 -1.79 9.88
CA ASP A 342 20.03 -1.41 11.10
C ASP A 342 21.37 -2.16 11.28
N ASP A 343 21.78 -2.98 10.30
CA ASP A 343 22.99 -3.80 10.41
C ASP A 343 24.28 -2.97 10.50
N HIS A 344 24.31 -1.83 9.84
CA HIS A 344 25.42 -0.89 9.94
C HIS A 344 25.60 -0.37 11.37
N LEU A 345 24.49 -0.07 12.09
CA LEU A 345 24.53 0.34 13.50
C LEU A 345 25.06 -0.80 14.38
N ALA A 346 24.64 -2.03 14.11
CA ALA A 346 25.11 -3.21 14.83
C ALA A 346 26.61 -3.45 14.62
N ARG A 347 27.15 -3.22 13.41
CA ARG A 347 28.59 -3.30 13.13
C ARG A 347 29.35 -2.18 13.85
N ALA A 348 28.85 -0.95 13.81
CA ALA A 348 29.49 0.17 14.50
C ALA A 348 29.53 0.01 16.03
N ALA A 349 28.53 -0.64 16.61
CA ALA A 349 28.43 -0.87 18.05
C ALA A 349 29.10 -2.17 18.54
N ALA A 350 29.77 -2.91 17.66
CA ALA A 350 30.29 -4.25 17.95
C ALA A 350 31.40 -4.28 19.01
N ALA A 351 32.02 -3.15 19.34
CA ALA A 351 33.03 -3.07 20.41
C ALA A 351 32.51 -3.46 21.81
N SER A 352 31.18 -3.44 22.01
CA SER A 352 30.53 -3.96 23.21
C SER A 352 29.67 -5.16 22.86
N LEU A 353 29.83 -6.27 23.60
CA LEU A 353 29.02 -7.48 23.44
C LEU A 353 27.53 -7.19 23.65
N VAL A 354 27.21 -6.41 24.69
CA VAL A 354 25.84 -5.91 24.94
C VAL A 354 25.76 -4.48 24.43
N ASN A 355 25.04 -4.30 23.32
CA ASN A 355 24.88 -3.01 22.67
C ASN A 355 23.42 -2.74 22.29
N GLY A 356 23.10 -1.48 22.02
CA GLY A 356 21.74 -1.04 21.69
C GLY A 356 21.10 -1.78 20.51
N PRO A 357 21.81 -1.95 19.37
CA PRO A 357 21.30 -2.74 18.25
C PRO A 357 20.96 -4.17 18.66
N LEU A 358 21.86 -4.89 19.33
CA LEU A 358 21.63 -6.27 19.80
C LEU A 358 20.38 -6.36 20.68
N VAL A 359 20.24 -5.47 21.67
CA VAL A 359 19.06 -5.43 22.55
C VAL A 359 17.77 -5.23 21.74
N THR A 360 17.81 -4.35 20.74
CA THR A 360 16.65 -4.09 19.86
C THR A 360 16.32 -5.33 19.00
N ARG A 361 17.33 -6.05 18.51
CA ARG A 361 17.13 -7.32 17.76
C ARG A 361 16.50 -8.41 18.63
N ILE A 362 16.95 -8.54 19.87
CA ILE A 362 16.40 -9.48 20.85
C ILE A 362 14.96 -9.09 21.19
N ALA A 363 14.69 -7.80 21.41
CA ALA A 363 13.35 -7.28 21.66
C ALA A 363 12.38 -7.56 20.50
N ALA A 364 12.84 -7.43 19.25
CA ALA A 364 12.06 -7.81 18.07
C ALA A 364 11.71 -9.31 18.09
N CYS A 365 12.68 -10.19 18.34
CA CYS A 365 12.42 -11.64 18.46
C CYS A 365 11.44 -11.96 19.58
N ALA A 366 11.57 -11.29 20.74
CA ALA A 366 10.65 -11.45 21.86
C ALA A 366 9.23 -11.01 21.49
N ALA A 367 9.08 -9.88 20.81
CA ALA A 367 7.79 -9.39 20.33
C ALA A 367 7.13 -10.38 19.35
N LEU A 368 7.88 -10.91 18.38
CA LEU A 368 7.37 -11.96 17.49
C LEU A 368 6.89 -13.19 18.27
N ALA A 369 7.64 -13.63 19.29
CA ALA A 369 7.26 -14.78 20.12
C ALA A 369 6.00 -14.53 20.96
N VAL A 370 5.84 -13.32 21.51
CA VAL A 370 4.64 -12.91 22.25
C VAL A 370 3.42 -12.91 21.34
N VAL A 371 3.53 -12.27 20.18
CA VAL A 371 2.46 -12.19 19.18
C VAL A 371 2.10 -13.57 18.64
N ALA A 372 3.09 -14.41 18.34
CA ALA A 372 2.88 -15.81 17.99
C ALA A 372 2.05 -16.56 19.04
N GLY A 373 2.34 -16.33 20.33
CA GLY A 373 1.58 -16.88 21.45
C GLY A 373 0.13 -16.36 21.51
N TRP A 374 -0.10 -15.09 21.25
CA TRP A 374 -1.45 -14.51 21.17
C TRP A 374 -2.25 -15.08 20.00
N LEU A 375 -1.66 -15.18 18.81
CA LEU A 375 -2.30 -15.76 17.63
C LEU A 375 -2.73 -17.21 17.84
N ARG A 376 -1.86 -18.03 18.45
CA ARG A 376 -2.17 -19.44 18.78
C ARG A 376 -3.33 -19.58 19.77
N ARG A 377 -3.47 -18.63 20.71
CA ARG A 377 -4.58 -18.61 21.67
C ARG A 377 -5.87 -18.08 21.05
N ALA A 378 -5.77 -17.16 20.09
CA ALA A 378 -6.92 -16.56 19.42
C ALA A 378 -7.69 -17.57 18.56
N ALA A 379 -6.97 -18.47 17.87
CA ALA A 379 -7.56 -19.48 16.99
C ALA A 379 -6.73 -20.79 16.98
N PRO A 380 -6.96 -21.71 17.94
CA PRO A 380 -6.08 -22.87 18.18
C PRO A 380 -5.98 -23.88 17.02
N THR A 381 -7.01 -23.99 16.19
CA THR A 381 -7.12 -25.00 15.13
C THR A 381 -7.21 -24.42 13.71
N GLY A 382 -7.01 -23.10 13.56
CA GLY A 382 -7.14 -22.38 12.28
C GLY A 382 -5.81 -21.96 11.63
N GLU A 383 -5.89 -21.24 10.51
CA GLU A 383 -4.71 -20.67 9.83
C GLU A 383 -3.88 -19.76 10.74
N ALA A 384 -4.53 -19.02 11.64
CA ALA A 384 -3.85 -18.18 12.62
C ALA A 384 -2.95 -18.97 13.59
N ALA A 385 -3.27 -20.23 13.93
CA ALA A 385 -2.34 -21.09 14.67
C ALA A 385 -1.12 -21.47 13.84
N LYS A 386 -1.28 -21.74 12.53
CA LYS A 386 -0.15 -22.02 11.62
C LYS A 386 0.76 -20.79 11.48
N VAL A 387 0.17 -19.61 11.28
CA VAL A 387 0.92 -18.33 11.26
C VAL A 387 1.64 -18.11 12.58
N GLY A 388 0.98 -18.31 13.71
CA GLY A 388 1.61 -18.21 15.03
C GLY A 388 2.75 -19.22 15.23
N GLN A 389 2.62 -20.45 14.73
CA GLN A 389 3.72 -21.43 14.76
C GLN A 389 4.90 -20.97 13.90
N ALA A 390 4.65 -20.50 12.68
CA ALA A 390 5.69 -19.98 11.79
C ALA A 390 6.42 -18.78 12.41
N LEU A 391 5.69 -17.83 13.00
CA LEU A 391 6.28 -16.68 13.69
C LEU A 391 7.08 -17.09 14.93
N SER A 392 6.62 -18.06 15.70
CA SER A 392 7.37 -18.59 16.85
C SER A 392 8.66 -19.29 16.41
N ALA A 393 8.62 -20.04 15.31
CA ALA A 393 9.80 -20.69 14.74
C ALA A 393 10.79 -19.65 14.20
N ALA A 394 10.30 -18.64 13.47
CA ALA A 394 11.10 -17.53 12.99
C ALA A 394 11.75 -16.75 14.14
N ALA A 395 11.01 -16.44 15.21
CA ALA A 395 11.54 -15.77 16.40
C ALA A 395 12.71 -16.56 17.02
N GLY A 396 12.57 -17.88 17.17
CA GLY A 396 13.64 -18.72 17.71
C GLY A 396 14.85 -18.84 16.78
N ALA A 397 14.64 -19.01 15.47
CA ALA A 397 15.74 -19.12 14.51
C ALA A 397 16.50 -17.79 14.39
N VAL A 398 15.77 -16.67 14.29
CA VAL A 398 16.36 -15.32 14.20
C VAL A 398 17.08 -14.97 15.51
N LEU A 399 16.55 -15.32 16.68
CA LEU A 399 17.24 -15.08 17.95
C LEU A 399 18.60 -15.79 17.99
N LEU A 400 18.67 -17.06 17.59
CA LEU A 400 19.93 -17.79 17.50
C LEU A 400 20.90 -17.13 16.52
N TYR A 401 20.42 -16.72 15.35
CA TYR A 401 21.21 -16.01 14.34
C TYR A 401 21.76 -14.68 14.89
N VAL A 402 20.91 -13.88 15.52
CA VAL A 402 21.26 -12.57 16.09
C VAL A 402 22.29 -12.69 17.21
N LEU A 403 22.13 -13.66 18.11
CA LEU A 403 23.08 -13.92 19.19
C LEU A 403 24.43 -14.41 18.64
N SER A 404 24.40 -15.31 17.65
CA SER A 404 25.60 -15.80 16.95
C SER A 404 26.36 -14.67 16.26
N LEU A 405 25.62 -13.82 15.53
CA LEU A 405 26.18 -12.70 14.78
C LEU A 405 26.74 -11.62 15.73
N GLY A 406 26.06 -11.35 16.84
CA GLY A 406 26.53 -10.42 17.87
C GLY A 406 27.84 -10.89 18.51
N TRP A 407 27.93 -12.18 18.84
CA TRP A 407 29.14 -12.80 19.39
C TRP A 407 30.32 -12.70 18.41
N VAL A 408 30.13 -13.15 17.16
CA VAL A 408 31.19 -13.14 16.15
C VAL A 408 31.71 -11.72 15.90
N ARG A 409 30.81 -10.74 15.78
CA ARG A 409 31.19 -9.34 15.55
C ARG A 409 31.96 -8.74 16.71
N TYR A 410 31.61 -9.09 17.95
CA TYR A 410 32.32 -8.61 19.12
C TYR A 410 33.78 -9.09 19.14
N GLU A 411 34.01 -10.36 18.84
CA GLU A 411 35.37 -10.92 18.75
C GLU A 411 36.13 -10.42 17.52
N ASP A 412 35.45 -10.22 16.38
CA ASP A 412 36.06 -9.72 15.14
C ASP A 412 36.69 -8.33 15.34
N VAL A 413 36.11 -7.45 16.16
CA VAL A 413 36.70 -6.14 16.49
C VAL A 413 38.09 -6.31 17.11
N GLY A 414 38.26 -7.28 18.03
CA GLY A 414 39.54 -7.60 18.64
C GLY A 414 40.51 -8.24 17.65
N ALA A 415 40.03 -9.15 16.80
CA ALA A 415 40.83 -9.79 15.77
C ALA A 415 41.35 -8.78 14.73
N ASP A 416 40.49 -7.87 14.26
CA ASP A 416 40.85 -6.79 13.33
C ASP A 416 41.89 -5.85 13.92
N ALA A 417 41.74 -5.46 15.19
CA ALA A 417 42.75 -4.66 15.89
C ALA A 417 44.11 -5.38 15.98
N ALA A 418 44.11 -6.69 16.24
CA ALA A 418 45.32 -7.50 16.26
C ALA A 418 45.98 -7.62 14.86
N ARG A 419 45.19 -7.80 13.80
CA ARG A 419 45.67 -7.80 12.40
C ARG A 419 46.25 -6.45 12.01
N ALA A 420 45.60 -5.35 12.36
CA ALA A 420 46.09 -3.99 12.12
C ALA A 420 47.44 -3.73 12.82
N ALA A 421 47.62 -4.28 14.03
CA ALA A 421 48.88 -4.25 14.77
C ALA A 421 49.92 -5.29 14.28
N ARG A 422 49.65 -6.02 13.19
CA ARG A 422 50.48 -7.11 12.65
C ARG A 422 50.75 -8.26 13.63
N ARG A 423 49.85 -8.49 14.60
CA ARG A 423 49.93 -9.56 15.60
C ARG A 423 49.13 -10.78 15.13
N TRP A 424 49.62 -11.45 14.09
CA TRP A 424 48.90 -12.55 13.42
C TRP A 424 48.58 -13.75 14.33
N ASP A 425 49.46 -14.05 15.29
CA ASP A 425 49.22 -15.14 16.26
C ASP A 425 48.05 -14.84 17.19
N LEU A 426 48.00 -13.60 17.69
CA LEU A 426 46.91 -13.13 18.55
C LEU A 426 45.59 -13.08 17.78
N ALA A 427 45.59 -12.62 16.52
CA ALA A 427 44.39 -12.61 15.69
C ALA A 427 43.83 -14.03 15.49
N ARG A 428 44.69 -15.01 15.15
CA ARG A 428 44.28 -16.43 15.00
C ARG A 428 43.75 -17.02 16.31
N GLU A 429 44.34 -16.66 17.44
CA GLU A 429 43.87 -17.10 18.75
C GLU A 429 42.48 -16.55 19.07
N ILE A 430 42.23 -15.26 18.81
CA ILE A 430 40.91 -14.63 18.98
C ILE A 430 39.88 -15.29 18.06
N GLU A 431 40.18 -15.49 16.78
CA GLU A 431 39.30 -16.17 15.83
C GLU A 431 38.93 -17.59 16.27
N TRP A 432 39.91 -18.36 16.77
CA TRP A 432 39.66 -19.69 17.29
C TRP A 432 38.76 -19.66 18.54
N ARG A 433 39.04 -18.76 19.50
CA ARG A 433 38.20 -18.56 20.69
C ARG A 433 36.77 -18.15 20.31
N ALA A 434 36.62 -17.33 19.27
CA ALA A 434 35.31 -16.94 18.75
C ALA A 434 34.51 -18.15 18.23
N GLN A 435 35.14 -19.09 17.53
CA GLN A 435 34.46 -20.32 17.08
C GLN A 435 34.04 -21.23 18.23
N VAL A 436 34.93 -21.44 19.20
CA VAL A 436 34.61 -22.23 20.41
C VAL A 436 33.47 -21.57 21.20
N GLY A 437 33.53 -20.25 21.40
CA GLY A 437 32.48 -19.49 22.07
C GLY A 437 31.13 -19.58 21.34
N LEU A 438 31.14 -19.63 20.00
CA LEU A 438 29.94 -19.83 19.20
C LEU A 438 29.31 -21.22 19.43
N SER A 439 30.13 -22.27 19.55
CA SER A 439 29.65 -23.62 19.91
C SER A 439 29.10 -23.68 21.34
N VAL A 440 29.71 -22.98 22.29
CA VAL A 440 29.17 -22.81 23.65
C VAL A 440 27.80 -22.11 23.61
N LEU A 441 27.68 -21.03 22.86
CA LEU A 441 26.44 -20.29 22.68
C LEU A 441 25.33 -21.19 22.10
N TRP A 442 25.63 -21.95 21.04
CA TRP A 442 24.66 -22.88 20.44
C TRP A 442 24.24 -23.99 21.41
N THR A 443 25.18 -24.51 22.20
CA THR A 443 24.91 -25.52 23.24
C THR A 443 23.96 -24.99 24.31
N LEU A 444 24.25 -23.79 24.84
CA LEU A 444 23.40 -23.13 25.85
C LEU A 444 22.02 -22.81 25.28
N TYR A 445 21.95 -22.32 24.04
CA TYR A 445 20.68 -22.05 23.37
C TYR A 445 19.87 -23.32 23.15
N ALA A 446 20.50 -24.41 22.69
CA ALA A 446 19.85 -25.71 22.51
C ALA A 446 19.33 -26.27 23.84
N ALA A 447 20.11 -26.15 24.91
CA ALA A 447 19.69 -26.56 26.26
C ALA A 447 18.47 -25.77 26.74
N ALA A 448 18.50 -24.44 26.59
CA ALA A 448 17.38 -23.56 26.98
C ALA A 448 16.12 -23.85 26.14
N ALA A 449 16.28 -24.02 24.82
CA ALA A 449 15.18 -24.39 23.92
C ALA A 449 14.60 -25.77 24.26
N MET A 450 15.45 -26.75 24.61
CA MET A 450 15.02 -28.07 25.05
C MET A 450 14.20 -27.99 26.34
N ALA A 451 14.70 -27.29 27.35
CA ALA A 451 14.00 -27.07 28.62
C ALA A 451 12.63 -26.39 28.39
N TRP A 452 12.61 -25.34 27.55
CA TRP A 452 11.38 -24.67 27.16
C TRP A 452 10.39 -25.59 26.42
N GLY A 453 10.92 -26.45 25.54
CA GLY A 453 10.15 -27.46 24.81
C GLY A 453 9.46 -28.46 25.73
N PHE A 454 10.09 -28.85 26.85
CA PHE A 454 9.45 -29.65 27.90
C PHE A 454 8.42 -28.85 28.71
N ILE A 455 8.76 -27.64 29.17
CA ILE A 455 7.86 -26.78 29.95
C ILE A 455 6.57 -26.47 29.19
N ARG A 456 6.64 -26.30 27.87
CA ARG A 456 5.49 -25.97 27.01
C ARG A 456 4.89 -27.17 26.27
N SER A 457 5.33 -28.39 26.59
CA SER A 457 4.89 -29.64 25.92
C SER A 457 4.93 -29.55 24.39
N ALA A 458 5.97 -28.91 23.83
CA ALA A 458 6.10 -28.60 22.41
C ALA A 458 7.11 -29.55 21.74
N PRO A 459 6.66 -30.66 21.11
CA PRO A 459 7.58 -31.66 20.53
C PRO A 459 8.47 -31.07 19.44
N VAL A 460 7.94 -30.16 18.61
CA VAL A 460 8.69 -29.51 17.53
C VAL A 460 9.90 -28.75 18.05
N VAL A 461 9.77 -28.02 19.17
CA VAL A 461 10.87 -27.26 19.77
C VAL A 461 11.94 -28.22 20.31
N ARG A 462 11.53 -29.37 20.89
CA ARG A 462 12.47 -30.38 21.38
C ARG A 462 13.27 -31.02 20.23
N TYR A 463 12.63 -31.36 19.12
CA TYR A 463 13.33 -31.89 17.94
C TYR A 463 14.27 -30.87 17.32
N ALA A 464 13.85 -29.59 17.23
CA ALA A 464 14.74 -28.52 16.76
C ALA A 464 15.96 -28.32 17.68
N ALA A 465 15.75 -28.35 19.01
CA ALA A 465 16.83 -28.27 19.98
C ALA A 465 17.78 -29.47 19.89
N LEU A 466 17.26 -30.70 19.71
CA LEU A 466 18.07 -31.89 19.50
C LEU A 466 18.88 -31.81 18.19
N GLY A 467 18.27 -31.30 17.13
CA GLY A 467 18.95 -31.05 15.86
C GLY A 467 20.08 -30.04 16.01
N LEU A 468 19.86 -28.94 16.74
CA LEU A 468 20.91 -27.95 17.02
C LEU A 468 22.03 -28.55 17.89
N PHE A 469 21.71 -29.38 18.88
CA PHE A 469 22.72 -30.12 19.64
C PHE A 469 23.57 -31.01 18.74
N GLY A 470 22.95 -31.81 17.87
CA GLY A 470 23.65 -32.65 16.90
C GLY A 470 24.55 -31.83 15.98
N LEU A 471 24.04 -30.72 15.45
CA LEU A 471 24.83 -29.80 14.62
C LEU A 471 26.01 -29.20 15.38
N THR A 472 25.81 -28.82 16.64
CA THR A 472 26.87 -28.25 17.50
C THR A 472 27.96 -29.29 17.77
N ILE A 473 27.59 -30.54 18.05
CA ILE A 473 28.56 -31.64 18.22
C ILE A 473 29.39 -31.81 16.95
N VAL A 474 28.74 -31.90 15.78
CA VAL A 474 29.45 -32.02 14.49
C VAL A 474 30.36 -30.82 14.27
N LYS A 475 29.89 -29.60 14.53
CA LYS A 475 30.70 -28.38 14.42
C LYS A 475 31.94 -28.44 15.31
N VAL A 476 31.81 -28.83 16.57
CA VAL A 476 32.94 -28.92 17.50
C VAL A 476 34.00 -29.87 16.96
N PHE A 477 33.60 -31.04 16.44
CA PHE A 477 34.54 -32.02 15.90
C PHE A 477 35.19 -31.61 14.58
N VAL A 478 34.42 -31.00 13.68
CA VAL A 478 34.88 -30.67 12.32
C VAL A 478 35.62 -29.33 12.28
N VAL A 479 35.16 -28.34 13.04
CA VAL A 479 35.67 -26.96 13.00
C VAL A 479 36.56 -26.70 14.22
N ASP A 480 36.04 -26.83 15.43
CA ASP A 480 36.73 -26.34 16.64
C ASP A 480 37.97 -27.18 16.99
N LEU A 481 37.91 -28.51 16.75
CA LEU A 481 39.03 -29.44 16.96
C LEU A 481 39.96 -29.57 15.74
N SER A 482 39.67 -28.89 14.62
CA SER A 482 40.49 -28.98 13.40
C SER A 482 41.87 -28.36 13.56
N THR A 483 41.98 -27.36 14.44
CA THR A 483 43.20 -26.57 14.69
C THR A 483 44.08 -27.16 15.79
N ILE A 484 43.58 -28.14 16.54
CA ILE A 484 44.35 -28.83 17.58
C ILE A 484 45.24 -29.89 16.90
N SER A 485 46.42 -30.15 17.47
CA SER A 485 47.35 -31.13 16.92
C SER A 485 46.66 -32.48 16.68
N THR A 486 47.03 -33.14 15.58
CA THR A 486 46.41 -34.38 15.08
C THR A 486 46.27 -35.46 16.16
N LEU A 487 47.22 -35.51 17.09
CA LEU A 487 47.23 -36.46 18.21
C LEU A 487 46.06 -36.23 19.18
N TYR A 488 45.83 -35.00 19.64
CA TYR A 488 44.71 -34.69 20.54
C TYR A 488 43.36 -34.90 19.87
N ARG A 489 43.28 -34.68 18.55
CA ARG A 489 42.07 -34.98 17.77
C ARG A 489 41.77 -36.48 17.76
N ILE A 490 42.77 -37.32 17.49
CA ILE A 490 42.62 -38.79 17.53
C ILE A 490 42.19 -39.27 18.93
N VAL A 491 42.85 -38.79 19.98
CA VAL A 491 42.54 -39.17 21.37
C VAL A 491 41.12 -38.71 21.77
N SER A 492 40.71 -37.51 21.39
CA SER A 492 39.35 -37.00 21.68
C SER A 492 38.27 -37.84 20.99
N PHE A 493 38.49 -38.26 19.73
CA PHE A 493 37.57 -39.16 19.03
C PHE A 493 37.51 -40.56 19.65
N LEU A 494 38.65 -41.10 20.10
CA LEU A 494 38.72 -42.41 20.73
C LEU A 494 38.00 -42.42 22.08
N ILE A 495 38.20 -41.38 22.91
CA ILE A 495 37.50 -41.22 24.18
C ILE A 495 35.98 -41.08 23.95
N LEU A 496 35.56 -40.25 22.99
CA LEU A 496 34.13 -40.12 22.65
C LEU A 496 33.54 -41.47 22.22
N GLY A 497 34.23 -42.21 21.34
CA GLY A 497 33.79 -43.52 20.88
C GLY A 497 33.60 -44.52 22.03
N LEU A 498 34.55 -44.55 22.98
CA LEU A 498 34.45 -45.38 24.18
C LEU A 498 33.27 -44.95 25.08
N VAL A 499 33.06 -43.64 25.27
CA VAL A 499 31.94 -43.12 26.06
C VAL A 499 30.60 -43.46 25.42
N LEU A 500 30.44 -43.29 24.11
CA LEU A 500 29.21 -43.63 23.39
C LEU A 500 28.90 -45.13 23.43
N LEU A 501 29.93 -45.98 23.29
CA LEU A 501 29.79 -47.43 23.48
C LEU A 501 29.35 -47.76 24.91
N GLY A 502 29.93 -47.11 25.93
CA GLY A 502 29.55 -47.27 27.33
C GLY A 502 28.10 -46.86 27.58
N VAL A 503 27.66 -45.70 27.08
CA VAL A 503 26.27 -45.22 27.21
C VAL A 503 25.30 -46.16 26.48
N SER A 504 25.65 -46.61 25.28
CA SER A 504 24.85 -47.58 24.51
C SER A 504 24.70 -48.91 25.26
N PHE A 505 25.78 -49.42 25.86
CA PHE A 505 25.76 -50.64 26.67
C PHE A 505 24.88 -50.50 27.91
N VAL A 506 24.99 -49.38 28.64
CA VAL A 506 24.14 -49.09 29.80
C VAL A 506 22.66 -48.95 29.40
N TYR A 507 22.38 -48.25 28.30
CA TYR A 507 21.02 -48.09 27.79
C TYR A 507 20.40 -49.43 27.37
N GLN A 508 21.15 -50.29 26.68
CA GLN A 508 20.70 -51.63 26.33
C GLN A 508 20.42 -52.46 27.58
N LYS A 509 21.33 -52.47 28.56
CA LYS A 509 21.19 -53.22 29.83
C LYS A 509 19.97 -52.78 30.64
N VAL A 510 19.67 -51.48 30.70
CA VAL A 510 18.47 -50.95 31.38
C VAL A 510 17.20 -51.29 30.62
N ARG A 511 17.23 -51.35 29.28
CA ARG A 511 16.08 -51.75 28.45
C ARG A 511 15.77 -53.23 28.58
N THR A 512 16.77 -54.12 28.60
CA THR A 512 16.57 -55.56 28.82
C THR A 512 16.19 -55.91 30.26
N ALA A 513 16.49 -55.06 31.26
CA ALA A 513 16.05 -55.27 32.64
C ALA A 513 14.61 -54.81 32.93
N ARG A 514 13.95 -54.14 31.98
CA ARG A 514 12.55 -53.67 32.08
C ARG A 514 11.58 -54.40 31.15
N ALA A 515 12.09 -55.32 30.32
CA ALA A 515 11.33 -56.30 29.55
C ALA A 515 11.37 -57.62 30.32
#